data_AF-A0AAV1XBT6-F1
#
_entry.id   AF-A0AAV1XBT6-F1
#
_cell.length_a   1.000
_cell.length_b   1.000
_cell.length_c   1.000
_cell.angle_alpha   90.00
_cell.angle_beta   90.00
_cell.angle_gamma   90.00
#
_symmetry.space_group_name_H-M   'P 1'
#
loop_
_entity.id
_entity.type
_entity.pdbx_description
1 polymer ?
#
loop_
_entity_poly.entity_id
_entity_poly.type
_entity_poly.pdbx_seq_one_letter_code
_entity_poly.pdbx_strand_id
1 'polypeptide(L)'
;MTSSVAYFARRAAQKERVRILYRRALKDTLNWAVHRHLFYEDASNLRGRFNQNKHVVSSIPYFLFSGLVTAHLFNNLQEDVDTIDRIIADAEASYNKWRHPDPYIDSDTL
;
A
#
# COMPACT_ATOMS: atom_id res chain seq x y z
N MET A 1 4.15 6.20 -27.23
CA MET A 1 3.51 7.05 -26.18
C MET A 1 2.62 6.27 -25.21
N THR A 2 2.29 5.00 -25.48
CA THR A 2 1.45 4.13 -24.63
C THR A 2 2.08 3.73 -23.29
N SER A 3 3.41 3.64 -23.20
CA SER A 3 4.12 3.20 -21.99
C SER A 3 3.97 4.14 -20.78
N SER A 4 4.04 5.46 -21.00
CA SER A 4 3.93 6.47 -19.94
C SER A 4 2.53 6.50 -19.31
N VAL A 5 1.49 6.50 -20.15
CA VAL A 5 0.08 6.51 -19.69
C VAL A 5 -0.24 5.24 -18.90
N ALA A 6 0.19 4.06 -19.37
CA ALA A 6 -0.01 2.80 -18.68
C ALA A 6 0.66 2.76 -17.29
N TYR A 7 1.87 3.30 -17.17
CA TYR A 7 2.58 3.42 -15.91
C TYR A 7 1.82 4.30 -14.90
N PHE A 8 1.39 5.50 -15.31
CA PHE A 8 0.63 6.40 -14.44
C PHE A 8 -0.71 5.79 -14.00
N ALA A 9 -1.42 5.10 -14.91
CA ALA A 9 -2.65 4.39 -14.59
C ALA A 9 -2.42 3.30 -13.53
N ARG A 10 -1.35 2.50 -13.67
CA ARG A 10 -0.97 1.46 -12.69
C ARG A 10 -0.66 2.08 -11.32
N ARG A 11 0.11 3.16 -11.28
CA ARG A 11 0.42 3.87 -10.02
C ARG A 11 -0.83 4.46 -9.36
N ALA A 12 -1.75 5.01 -10.14
CA ALA A 12 -3.03 5.51 -9.63
C ALA A 12 -3.88 4.38 -9.02
N ALA A 13 -3.97 3.24 -9.70
CA ALA A 13 -4.68 2.06 -9.22
C ALA A 13 -4.05 1.49 -7.94
N GLN A 14 -2.72 1.37 -7.89
CA GLN A 14 -1.99 0.94 -6.69
C GLN A 14 -2.23 1.85 -5.49
N LYS A 15 -2.19 3.18 -5.71
CA LYS A 15 -2.49 4.16 -4.66
C LYS A 15 -3.90 4.00 -4.14
N GLU A 16 -4.88 3.75 -5.00
CA GLU A 16 -6.26 3.54 -4.58
C GLU A 16 -6.44 2.21 -3.82
N ARG A 17 -5.80 1.12 -4.27
CA ARG A 17 -5.78 -0.17 -3.54
C ARG A 17 -5.25 0.00 -2.12
N VAL A 18 -4.12 0.69 -1.95
CA VAL A 18 -3.54 0.98 -0.62
C VAL A 18 -4.50 1.81 0.23
N ARG A 19 -5.15 2.84 -0.34
CA ARG A 19 -6.14 3.67 0.39
C ARG A 19 -7.35 2.87 0.85
N ILE A 20 -7.89 2.01 -0.01
CA ILE A 20 -9.00 1.12 0.31
C ILE A 20 -8.58 0.14 1.40
N LEU A 21 -7.43 -0.53 1.24
CA LEU A 21 -6.90 -1.49 2.19
C LEU A 21 -6.67 -0.85 3.57
N TYR A 22 -6.08 0.34 3.63
CA TYR A 22 -5.88 1.06 4.89
C TYR A 22 -7.19 1.35 5.61
N ARG A 23 -8.21 1.87 4.89
CA ARG A 23 -9.53 2.16 5.47
C ARG A 23 -10.21 0.89 5.99
N ARG A 24 -10.17 -0.18 5.19
CA ARG A 24 -10.75 -1.48 5.54
C ARG A 24 -10.06 -2.12 6.74
N ALA A 25 -8.73 -2.14 6.75
CA ALA A 25 -7.95 -2.64 7.87
C ALA A 25 -8.24 -1.86 9.16
N LEU A 26 -8.34 -0.53 9.09
CA LEU A 26 -8.65 0.29 10.27
C LEU A 26 -10.07 0.04 10.81
N LYS A 27 -11.08 -0.12 9.94
CA LYS A 27 -12.44 -0.48 10.37
C LYS A 27 -12.46 -1.88 10.97
N ASP A 28 -11.78 -2.86 10.40
CA ASP A 28 -11.67 -4.21 11.00
C ASP A 28 -10.97 -4.18 12.35
N THR A 29 -9.88 -3.41 12.52
CA THR A 29 -9.23 -3.19 13.82
C THR A 29 -10.20 -2.59 14.84
N LEU A 30 -11.05 -1.65 14.42
CA LEU A 30 -12.10 -1.10 15.28
C LEU A 30 -13.17 -2.15 15.61
N ASN A 31 -13.55 -3.01 14.66
CA ASN A 31 -14.56 -4.05 14.87
C ASN A 31 -14.10 -5.08 15.91
N TRP A 32 -12.81 -5.44 15.92
CA TRP A 32 -12.23 -6.30 16.96
C TRP A 32 -12.16 -5.63 18.33
N ALA A 33 -11.99 -4.30 18.36
CA ALA A 33 -11.78 -3.57 19.59
C ALA A 33 -13.09 -3.30 20.34
N VAL A 34 -13.39 -4.13 21.35
CA VAL A 34 -14.47 -3.87 22.30
C VAL A 34 -14.25 -2.53 23.03
N HIS A 35 -12.99 -2.25 23.42
CA HIS A 35 -12.60 -1.05 24.14
C HIS A 35 -11.68 -0.13 23.33
N ARG A 36 -11.90 1.18 23.46
CA ARG A 36 -11.21 2.22 22.66
C ARG A 36 -9.71 2.33 22.95
N HIS A 37 -9.26 1.98 24.16
CA HIS A 37 -7.84 2.06 24.49
C HIS A 37 -7.01 1.00 23.74
N LEU A 38 -7.55 -0.21 23.53
CA LEU A 38 -6.92 -1.26 22.73
C LEU A 38 -6.83 -0.85 21.25
N PHE A 39 -7.87 -0.18 20.74
CA PHE A 39 -7.91 0.32 19.37
C PHE A 39 -6.74 1.27 19.04
N TYR A 40 -6.37 2.19 19.95
CA TYR A 40 -5.33 3.17 19.64
C TYR A 40 -3.96 2.54 19.42
N GLU A 41 -3.61 1.52 20.22
CA GLU A 41 -2.35 0.79 20.07
C GLU A 41 -2.33 0.02 18.75
N ASP A 42 -3.38 -0.73 18.46
CA ASP A 42 -3.48 -1.51 17.22
C ASP A 42 -3.52 -0.63 15.97
N ALA A 43 -4.23 0.51 16.02
CA ALA A 43 -4.27 1.47 14.92
C ALA A 43 -2.91 2.15 14.70
N SER A 44 -2.17 2.44 15.77
CA SER A 44 -0.80 2.96 15.68
C SER A 44 0.14 1.94 15.06
N ASN A 45 0.08 0.68 15.50
CA ASN A 45 0.85 -0.43 14.94
C ASN A 45 0.53 -0.65 13.45
N LEU A 46 -0.74 -0.63 13.08
CA LEU A 46 -1.20 -0.69 11.70
C LEU A 46 -0.60 0.47 10.87
N ARG A 47 -0.68 1.70 11.38
CA ARG A 47 -0.10 2.86 10.69
C ARG A 47 1.42 2.76 10.57
N GLY A 48 2.11 2.24 11.58
CA GLY A 48 3.53 1.94 11.55
C GLY A 48 3.91 1.01 10.40
N ARG A 49 3.17 -0.09 10.22
CA ARG A 49 3.37 -1.06 9.12
C ARG A 49 3.16 -0.44 7.73
N PHE A 50 2.17 0.44 7.57
CA PHE A 50 1.99 1.18 6.32
C PHE A 50 3.09 2.22 6.08
N ASN A 51 3.55 2.90 7.13
CA ASN A 51 4.60 3.90 7.02
C ASN A 51 5.96 3.28 6.68
N GLN A 52 6.29 2.10 7.22
CA GLN A 52 7.51 1.34 6.89
C GLN A 52 7.66 1.08 5.39
N ASN A 53 6.53 0.91 4.70
CA ASN A 53 6.48 0.62 3.26
C ASN A 53 6.07 1.85 2.42
N LYS A 54 6.06 3.07 3.00
CA LYS A 54 5.67 4.29 2.28
C LYS A 54 6.71 4.70 1.23
N HIS A 55 7.97 4.35 1.49
CA HIS A 55 9.13 4.70 0.66
C HIS A 55 9.73 3.44 0.05
N VAL A 56 8.91 2.63 -0.64
CA VAL A 56 9.44 1.63 -1.57
C VAL A 56 10.03 2.41 -2.74
N VAL A 57 11.29 2.79 -2.59
CA VAL A 57 12.11 3.48 -3.59
C VAL A 57 12.94 2.38 -4.21
N SER A 58 12.84 2.23 -5.53
CA SER A 58 13.75 1.41 -6.31
C SER A 58 15.18 1.70 -5.84
N SER A 59 15.95 0.65 -5.55
CA SER A 59 17.34 0.80 -5.12
C SER A 59 18.15 1.44 -6.25
N ILE A 60 18.10 2.76 -6.37
CA ILE A 60 18.98 3.55 -7.22
C ILE A 60 19.59 4.62 -6.31
N PRO A 61 20.85 4.47 -5.90
CA PRO A 61 21.53 5.50 -5.15
C PRO A 61 21.59 6.78 -6.00
N TYR A 62 21.13 7.90 -5.42
CA TYR A 62 21.18 9.24 -6.02
C TYR A 62 22.59 9.68 -6.47
N PHE A 63 23.64 8.95 -6.08
CA PHE A 63 25.03 9.15 -6.47
C PHE A 63 25.34 8.87 -7.96
N LEU A 64 24.47 8.19 -8.70
CA LEU A 64 24.72 7.85 -10.13
C LEU A 64 24.30 8.94 -11.14
N PHE A 65 23.80 10.10 -10.68
CA PHE A 65 23.19 11.11 -11.56
C PHE A 65 24.10 12.29 -11.96
N SER A 66 25.43 12.20 -11.72
CA SER A 66 26.36 13.32 -11.92
C SER A 66 26.95 13.48 -13.34
N GLY A 67 26.49 12.76 -14.36
CA GLY A 67 26.83 13.12 -15.74
C GLY A 67 26.97 11.96 -16.69
N LEU A 68 26.23 12.07 -17.80
CA LEU A 68 26.43 11.37 -19.07
C LEU A 68 26.34 9.83 -19.03
N VAL A 69 25.16 9.28 -19.36
CA VAL A 69 24.91 8.00 -20.09
C VAL A 69 23.39 7.77 -20.12
N THR A 70 22.72 8.28 -21.16
CA THR A 70 22.16 7.55 -22.33
C THR A 70 21.08 6.50 -22.01
N ALA A 71 19.86 6.81 -22.46
CA ALA A 71 18.65 6.05 -22.81
C ALA A 71 18.46 4.55 -22.41
N HIS A 72 19.49 3.75 -22.19
CA HIS A 72 19.39 2.35 -21.80
C HIS A 72 18.95 2.17 -20.32
N LEU A 73 19.20 3.17 -19.47
CA LEU A 73 18.77 3.18 -18.05
C LEU A 73 17.30 3.58 -17.83
N PHE A 74 16.57 4.03 -18.87
CA PHE A 74 15.14 4.34 -18.74
C PHE A 74 14.28 3.09 -18.50
N ASN A 75 14.78 1.91 -18.89
CA ASN A 75 14.14 0.63 -18.59
C ASN A 75 14.24 0.25 -17.08
N ASN A 76 15.13 0.87 -16.31
CA ASN A 76 15.30 0.62 -14.88
C ASN A 76 14.41 1.51 -13.98
N LEU A 77 13.58 2.39 -14.56
CA LEU A 77 12.44 3.01 -13.84
C LEU A 77 11.23 2.07 -13.76
N GLN A 78 11.31 0.91 -14.41
CA GLN A 78 10.25 -0.11 -14.42
C GLN A 78 10.32 -1.05 -13.20
N GLU A 79 11.49 -1.19 -12.57
CA GLU A 79 11.64 -1.77 -11.24
C GLU A 79 11.31 -0.64 -10.23
N ASP A 80 10.09 -0.50 -9.73
CA ASP A 80 9.64 -1.23 -8.54
C ASP A 80 8.10 -1.40 -8.51
N VAL A 81 7.41 -1.21 -9.65
CA VAL A 81 5.93 -1.30 -9.71
C VAL A 81 5.44 -2.71 -9.41
N ASP A 82 6.20 -3.72 -9.84
CA ASP A 82 5.90 -5.13 -9.59
C ASP A 82 6.13 -5.50 -8.12
N THR A 83 7.18 -4.97 -7.49
CA THR A 83 7.42 -5.12 -6.05
C THR A 83 6.30 -4.47 -5.24
N ILE A 84 5.84 -3.29 -5.66
CA ILE A 84 4.71 -2.62 -5.01
C ILE A 84 3.44 -3.48 -5.12
N ASP A 85 3.18 -4.09 -6.29
CA ASP A 85 2.05 -5.01 -6.43
C ASP A 85 2.19 -6.25 -5.54
N ARG A 86 3.40 -6.81 -5.41
CA ARG A 86 3.67 -7.92 -4.48
C ARG A 86 3.43 -7.52 -3.03
N ILE A 87 3.94 -6.37 -2.58
CA ILE A 87 3.75 -5.88 -1.21
C ILE A 87 2.26 -5.62 -0.93
N ILE A 88 1.53 -5.05 -1.89
CA ILE A 88 0.08 -4.86 -1.77
C ILE A 88 -0.63 -6.20 -1.67
N ALA A 89 -0.27 -7.19 -2.49
CA ALA A 89 -0.86 -8.53 -2.46
C ALA A 89 -0.60 -9.25 -1.13
N ASP A 90 0.63 -9.19 -0.61
CA ASP A 90 1.00 -9.77 0.68
C ASP A 90 0.25 -9.10 1.84
N ALA A 91 0.07 -7.78 1.77
CA ALA A 91 -0.71 -7.02 2.74
C ALA A 91 -2.20 -7.35 2.67
N GLU A 92 -2.77 -7.50 1.47
CA GLU A 92 -4.15 -7.93 1.26
C GLU A 92 -4.37 -9.37 1.78
N ALA A 93 -3.44 -10.30 1.52
CA ALA A 93 -3.49 -11.66 2.04
C ALA A 93 -3.42 -11.69 3.58
N SER A 94 -2.50 -10.90 4.15
CA SER A 94 -2.38 -10.74 5.60
C SER A 94 -3.66 -10.16 6.21
N TYR A 95 -4.28 -9.16 5.57
CA TYR A 95 -5.56 -8.59 6.00
C TYR A 95 -6.69 -9.63 5.94
N ASN A 96 -6.78 -10.37 4.84
CA ASN A 96 -7.83 -11.39 4.63
C ASN A 96 -7.76 -12.51 5.68
N LYS A 97 -6.57 -12.86 6.16
CA LYS A 97 -6.37 -13.88 7.20
C LYS A 97 -7.02 -13.51 8.55
N TRP A 98 -7.06 -12.23 8.90
CA TRP A 98 -7.45 -11.74 10.23
C TRP A 98 -8.74 -10.91 10.20
N ARG A 99 -9.58 -11.12 9.18
CA ARG A 99 -10.87 -10.45 9.05
C ARG A 99 -11.77 -10.80 10.23
N HIS A 100 -12.51 -9.80 10.72
CA HIS A 100 -13.56 -10.07 11.69
C HIS A 100 -14.65 -10.96 11.05
N PRO A 101 -15.06 -12.08 11.69
CA PRO A 101 -16.02 -13.01 11.09
C PRO A 101 -17.43 -12.41 10.96
N ASP A 102 -17.78 -11.46 11.83
CA ASP A 102 -19.08 -10.77 11.82
C ASP A 102 -18.88 -9.24 11.94
N PRO A 103 -18.42 -8.56 10.89
CA PRO A 103 -18.05 -7.15 10.96
C PRO A 103 -19.28 -6.27 11.24
N TYR A 104 -19.11 -5.22 12.03
CA TYR A 104 -20.19 -4.26 12.30
C TYR A 104 -20.64 -3.57 11.00
N ILE A 105 -21.91 -3.78 10.63
CA ILE A 105 -22.58 -3.14 9.50
C ILE A 105 -23.43 -2.00 10.06
N ASP A 106 -23.15 -0.78 9.61
CA ASP A 106 -23.92 0.39 10.04
C ASP A 106 -25.36 0.26 9.48
N SER A 107 -26.38 0.42 10.33
CA SER A 107 -27.80 0.17 9.99
C SER A 107 -28.33 0.98 8.80
N ASP A 108 -27.66 2.10 8.49
CA ASP A 108 -28.08 3.07 7.48
C ASP A 108 -27.63 2.67 6.07
N THR A 109 -26.96 1.52 5.93
CA THR A 109 -26.48 0.98 4.65
C THR A 109 -27.35 -0.13 4.05
N LEU A 110 -28.54 -0.36 4.62
CA LEU A 110 -29.55 -1.32 4.14
C LEU A 110 -30.74 -0.63 3.47
#